data_AF-A0A4Y7JGC5-F1
#
_entry.id   AF-A0A4Y7JGC5-F1
#
_cell.length_a   1.000
_cell.length_b   1.000
_cell.length_c   1.000
_cell.angle_alpha   90.00
_cell.angle_beta   90.00
_cell.angle_gamma   90.00
#
_symmetry.space_group_name_H-M   'P 1'
#
loop_
_entity.id
_entity.type
_entity.pdbx_description
1 polymer ?
#
loop_
_entity_poly.entity_id
_entity_poly.type
_entity_poly.pdbx_seq_one_letter_code
_entity_poly.pdbx_strand_id
1 'polypeptide(L)'
;MDGCKCFYWNTNYDVCTTPELQPFTLPSPIPQWPQGQGFGTGVICLGQLDVIQITNFESVWNCNSSKDKKNCATFYKPVDIPDGFFSLGHYSQSHDQLLHGFVLVVREVGAPKTGKNFHHVTESPALTRPLDYTLACSTDDWGDGNHYGCGYFWLPQPAEGYKPMGYLVSSSPEKPSLEEVRCVREDLTEKCETCNLILHMDLKSVKFPFRVWETRPCRRGMMEKGVSVGTFFCSSCWSSGDEIDIACLKNLDPTLHAMPNLDQVHALIKHYGPTVFFHPDEIYLPSSLSWFFKNGALLYKKGDLVGMSIDPMGLNLPCGGSNDREYWIDLPKDGNRNFVKLGNLESAELYVHVKPALGGTFTDIVMWVFCPFNGPATLKIGVLNVALSKIGGHVCDWEHYTLRISNFTGELWSIYFSQHSGGEWVDTCNLEFIEGNKAIVYSSKNGHASFPHPGNFLQGSLGIGVRNDAAKSKFYVDSSLKYEVVAAEYLGDNTIIREPNWLQYMREWGPRLVYDGRSELDKLIHLLPIFIRCSVENLVNKFPAELCGEAGPTGPKEKNNWFGDERW
;
A
#
# COMPACT_ATOMS: atom_id res chain seq x y z
N MET A 1 -61.78 38.38 2.20
CA MET A 1 -61.42 37.52 1.05
C MET A 1 -60.23 38.20 0.41
N ASP A 2 -59.06 37.96 0.98
CA ASP A 2 -57.84 38.69 0.66
C ASP A 2 -57.03 37.90 -0.35
N GLY A 3 -56.75 38.56 -1.48
CA GLY A 3 -55.99 38.03 -2.60
C GLY A 3 -54.51 37.91 -2.25
N CYS A 4 -53.97 36.70 -2.43
CA CYS A 4 -52.58 36.37 -2.19
C CYS A 4 -51.70 36.94 -3.31
N LYS A 5 -50.74 37.79 -2.96
CA LYS A 5 -49.67 38.29 -3.84
C LYS A 5 -48.59 37.21 -3.98
N CYS A 6 -48.42 36.68 -5.18
CA CYS A 6 -47.26 35.85 -5.53
C CYS A 6 -46.00 36.72 -5.60
N PHE A 7 -45.05 36.47 -4.70
CA PHE A 7 -43.69 36.98 -4.83
C PHE A 7 -42.90 36.02 -5.73
N TYR A 8 -42.47 36.51 -6.89
CA TYR A 8 -41.45 35.87 -7.71
C TYR A 8 -40.10 35.97 -6.99
N TRP A 9 -39.52 34.83 -6.62
CA TRP A 9 -38.11 34.75 -6.23
C TRP A 9 -37.33 34.35 -7.48
N ASN A 10 -36.67 35.31 -8.13
CA ASN A 10 -35.57 35.03 -9.03
C ASN A 10 -34.39 34.58 -8.16
N THR A 11 -34.23 33.28 -7.97
CA THR A 11 -32.94 32.71 -7.54
C THR A 11 -31.98 32.79 -8.72
N ASN A 12 -31.20 33.87 -8.76
CA ASN A 12 -29.91 33.85 -9.44
C ASN A 12 -29.06 32.78 -8.74
N TYR A 13 -28.89 31.63 -9.37
CA TYR A 13 -27.90 30.65 -8.94
C TYR A 13 -26.53 31.17 -9.39
N ASP A 14 -25.73 31.62 -8.43
CA ASP A 14 -24.30 31.84 -8.64
C ASP A 14 -23.72 30.55 -9.22
N VAL A 15 -23.09 30.67 -10.40
CA VAL A 15 -22.34 29.60 -11.05
C VAL A 15 -21.15 29.28 -10.13
N CYS A 16 -21.31 28.26 -9.29
CA CYS A 16 -20.22 27.75 -8.47
C CYS A 16 -19.32 26.91 -9.39
N THR A 17 -18.40 27.57 -10.12
CA THR A 17 -17.25 26.90 -10.73
C THR A 17 -16.46 26.25 -9.61
N THR A 18 -16.59 24.94 -9.43
CA THR A 18 -15.69 24.17 -8.57
C THR A 18 -14.26 24.35 -9.09
N PRO A 19 -13.31 24.79 -8.25
CA PRO A 19 -11.93 24.97 -8.69
C PRO A 19 -11.35 23.62 -9.12
N GLU A 20 -10.56 23.63 -10.21
CA GLU A 20 -9.75 22.48 -10.61
C GLU A 20 -8.93 21.97 -9.41
N LEU A 21 -8.84 20.65 -9.25
CA LEU A 21 -8.01 20.06 -8.20
C LEU A 21 -6.57 20.52 -8.41
N GLN A 22 -5.98 21.10 -7.38
CA GLN A 22 -4.59 21.55 -7.44
C GLN A 22 -3.66 20.32 -7.45
N PRO A 23 -2.62 20.31 -8.31
CA PRO A 23 -1.60 19.28 -8.28
C PRO A 23 -0.90 19.23 -6.92
N PHE A 24 -0.67 18.03 -6.41
CA PHE A 24 0.15 17.83 -5.23
C PHE A 24 1.64 18.03 -5.56
N THR A 25 2.39 18.57 -4.59
CA THR A 25 3.84 18.61 -4.62
C THR A 25 4.38 18.28 -3.24
N LEU A 26 5.44 17.47 -3.19
CA LEU A 26 6.15 17.19 -1.95
C LEU A 26 6.65 18.47 -1.25
N PRO A 27 6.79 18.48 0.09
CA PRO A 27 7.21 19.67 0.84
C PRO A 27 8.59 20.22 0.45
N SER A 28 9.44 19.38 -0.14
CA SER A 28 10.78 19.74 -0.62
C SER A 28 11.05 19.13 -1.99
N PRO A 29 11.87 19.80 -2.83
CA PRO A 29 12.16 19.33 -4.17
C PRO A 29 12.91 17.99 -4.14
N ILE A 30 12.68 17.19 -5.17
CA ILE A 30 13.40 15.94 -5.41
C ILE A 30 14.86 16.27 -5.75
N PRO A 31 15.85 15.70 -5.03
CA PRO A 31 17.25 15.95 -5.31
C PRO A 31 17.68 15.21 -6.59
N GLN A 32 18.86 15.55 -7.11
CA GLN A 32 19.50 14.71 -8.10
C GLN A 32 19.97 13.40 -7.44
N TRP A 33 19.48 12.27 -7.95
CA TRP A 33 19.88 10.95 -7.45
C TRP A 33 21.31 10.60 -7.85
N PRO A 34 22.02 9.78 -7.06
CA PRO A 34 23.29 9.18 -7.46
C PRO A 34 23.17 8.49 -8.83
N GLN A 35 24.27 8.44 -9.57
CA GLN A 35 24.28 7.84 -10.90
C GLN A 35 23.95 6.34 -10.83
N GLY A 36 23.07 5.89 -11.73
CA GLY A 36 22.65 4.50 -11.86
C GLY A 36 22.48 4.07 -13.31
N GLN A 37 21.70 3.02 -13.54
CA GLN A 37 21.42 2.51 -14.89
C GLN A 37 20.19 3.20 -15.50
N GLY A 38 18.99 2.95 -14.95
CA GLY A 38 17.72 3.51 -15.45
C GLY A 38 16.86 4.22 -14.40
N PHE A 39 17.14 4.05 -13.11
CA PHE A 39 16.36 4.70 -12.04
C PHE A 39 16.39 6.23 -12.17
N GLY A 40 15.22 6.87 -12.09
CA GLY A 40 15.09 8.32 -12.11
C GLY A 40 15.31 8.98 -13.48
N THR A 41 15.33 8.21 -14.57
CA THR A 41 15.60 8.73 -15.94
C THR A 41 14.34 9.18 -16.68
N GLY A 42 13.15 8.95 -16.11
CA GLY A 42 11.86 9.31 -16.69
C GLY A 42 11.28 8.32 -17.71
N VAL A 43 12.07 7.35 -18.18
CA VAL A 43 11.63 6.32 -19.14
C VAL A 43 12.01 4.94 -18.62
N ILE A 44 11.09 3.98 -18.68
CA ILE A 44 11.35 2.59 -18.32
C ILE A 44 11.05 1.69 -19.52
N CYS A 45 12.00 0.84 -19.90
CA CYS A 45 11.76 -0.20 -20.91
C CYS A 45 11.18 -1.47 -20.28
N LEU A 46 9.99 -1.87 -20.73
CA LEU A 46 9.30 -3.09 -20.32
C LEU A 46 9.64 -4.29 -21.23
N GLY A 47 10.70 -4.18 -22.03
CA GLY A 47 11.11 -5.16 -23.04
C GLY A 47 10.82 -4.67 -24.46
N GLN A 48 9.57 -4.75 -24.90
CA GLN A 48 9.12 -4.28 -26.24
C GLN A 48 8.47 -2.89 -26.22
N LEU A 49 8.22 -2.34 -25.03
CA LEU A 49 7.56 -1.05 -24.84
C LEU A 49 8.42 -0.16 -23.94
N ASP A 50 8.67 1.07 -24.36
CA ASP A 50 9.10 2.13 -23.47
C ASP A 50 7.85 2.76 -22.85
N VAL A 51 7.87 2.99 -21.53
CA VAL A 51 6.83 3.73 -20.82
C VAL A 51 7.37 5.00 -20.19
N ILE A 52 6.50 6.03 -20.14
CA ILE A 52 6.72 7.27 -19.41
C ILE A 52 5.53 7.51 -18.49
N GLN A 53 5.80 8.00 -17.29
CA GLN A 53 4.78 8.42 -16.33
C GLN A 53 4.35 9.87 -16.60
N ILE A 54 3.08 10.08 -16.98
CA ILE A 54 2.48 11.41 -17.17
C ILE A 54 1.63 11.75 -15.95
N THR A 55 1.92 12.89 -15.34
CA THR A 55 1.19 13.45 -14.18
C THR A 55 0.49 14.77 -14.48
N ASN A 56 0.62 15.27 -15.73
CA ASN A 56 -0.08 16.45 -16.22
C ASN A 56 -1.39 16.06 -16.88
N PHE A 57 -2.44 16.79 -16.54
CA PHE A 57 -3.81 16.43 -16.88
C PHE A 57 -4.64 17.65 -17.25
N GLU A 58 -5.56 17.48 -18.20
CA GLU A 58 -6.62 18.44 -18.50
C GLU A 58 -7.97 17.82 -18.10
N SER A 59 -8.77 18.58 -17.34
CA SER A 59 -10.10 18.13 -16.92
C SER A 59 -11.03 18.02 -18.13
N VAL A 60 -11.68 16.87 -18.28
CA VAL A 60 -12.64 16.63 -19.37
C VAL A 60 -14.07 16.71 -18.87
N TRP A 61 -14.34 16.05 -17.73
CA TRP A 61 -15.67 16.01 -17.13
C TRP A 61 -15.57 15.83 -15.62
N ASN A 62 -16.50 16.44 -14.88
CA ASN A 62 -16.62 16.26 -13.44
C ASN A 62 -18.03 15.79 -13.07
N CYS A 63 -18.10 14.90 -12.10
CA CYS A 63 -19.33 14.50 -11.46
C CYS A 63 -19.52 15.33 -10.18
N ASN A 64 -20.42 16.30 -10.22
CA ASN A 64 -20.75 17.15 -9.07
C ASN A 64 -22.13 16.79 -8.52
N SER A 65 -22.18 15.86 -7.56
CA SER A 65 -23.39 15.69 -6.74
C SER A 65 -23.41 16.76 -5.65
N SER A 66 -24.29 17.76 -5.78
CA SER A 66 -24.41 18.93 -4.88
C SER A 66 -24.63 18.60 -3.40
N LYS A 67 -24.83 17.33 -3.03
CA LYS A 67 -25.17 16.89 -1.67
C LYS A 67 -24.05 16.18 -0.93
N ASP A 68 -23.02 15.67 -1.60
CA ASP A 68 -21.93 14.93 -0.94
C ASP A 68 -20.61 15.00 -1.71
N LYS A 69 -19.60 15.67 -1.14
CA LYS A 69 -18.24 15.74 -1.71
C LYS A 69 -17.60 14.36 -1.86
N LYS A 70 -18.02 13.36 -1.08
CA LYS A 70 -17.49 11.98 -1.13
C LYS A 70 -17.93 11.19 -2.37
N ASN A 71 -18.97 11.66 -3.08
CA ASN A 71 -19.48 11.02 -4.30
C ASN A 71 -19.25 11.91 -5.52
N CYS A 72 -18.12 12.63 -5.55
CA CYS A 72 -17.73 13.47 -6.67
C CYS A 72 -16.38 12.98 -7.21
N ALA A 73 -16.25 12.83 -8.52
CA ALA A 73 -15.00 12.46 -9.18
C ALA A 73 -14.78 13.32 -10.43
N THR A 74 -13.52 13.59 -10.76
CA THR A 74 -13.13 14.26 -12.00
C THR A 74 -12.39 13.29 -12.90
N PHE A 75 -12.60 13.44 -14.20
CA PHE A 75 -12.02 12.64 -15.25
C PHE A 75 -11.14 13.51 -16.12
N TYR A 76 -9.95 13.01 -16.38
CA TYR A 76 -8.86 13.78 -16.95
C TYR A 76 -8.28 13.08 -18.16
N LYS A 77 -7.93 13.84 -19.20
CA LYS A 77 -7.07 13.36 -20.28
C LYS A 77 -5.62 13.70 -19.96
N PRO A 78 -4.66 12.78 -20.18
CA PRO A 78 -3.24 13.09 -20.07
C PRO A 78 -2.85 14.10 -21.16
N VAL A 79 -2.02 15.08 -20.80
CA VAL A 79 -1.48 16.09 -21.74
C VAL A 79 0.05 16.07 -21.71
N ASP A 80 0.68 16.87 -22.58
CA ASP A 80 2.13 16.94 -22.74
C ASP A 80 2.79 15.58 -23.08
N ILE A 81 2.07 14.71 -23.81
CA ILE A 81 2.57 13.40 -24.24
C ILE A 81 3.73 13.61 -25.23
N PRO A 82 4.94 13.08 -24.96
CA PRO A 82 6.08 13.26 -25.87
C PRO A 82 5.88 12.61 -27.23
N ASP A 83 6.48 13.20 -28.28
CA ASP A 83 6.39 12.69 -29.64
C ASP A 83 6.78 11.19 -29.74
N GLY A 84 5.91 10.42 -30.39
CA GLY A 84 6.07 8.97 -30.56
C GLY A 84 5.56 8.12 -29.39
N PHE A 85 5.12 8.72 -28.29
CA PHE A 85 4.35 8.03 -27.25
C PHE A 85 2.86 8.15 -27.50
N PHE A 86 2.11 7.16 -27.01
CA PHE A 86 0.67 7.08 -27.15
C PHE A 86 -0.01 6.85 -25.81
N SER A 87 -1.17 7.48 -25.62
CA SER A 87 -2.02 7.23 -24.46
C SER A 87 -2.64 5.83 -24.49
N LEU A 88 -2.93 5.33 -23.29
CA LEU A 88 -3.59 4.05 -23.04
C LEU A 88 -4.99 4.21 -22.41
N GLY A 89 -5.37 5.43 -22.06
CA GLY A 89 -6.65 5.74 -21.44
C GLY A 89 -6.61 7.07 -20.67
N HIS A 90 -7.71 7.38 -20.01
CA HIS A 90 -7.88 8.57 -19.17
C HIS A 90 -7.67 8.23 -17.69
N TYR A 91 -7.43 9.28 -16.90
CA TYR A 91 -7.30 9.21 -15.45
C TYR A 91 -8.60 9.64 -14.77
N SER A 92 -8.85 9.14 -13.56
CA SER A 92 -9.93 9.62 -12.71
C SER A 92 -9.52 9.62 -11.24
N GLN A 93 -10.03 10.61 -10.51
CA GLN A 93 -9.81 10.74 -9.08
C GLN A 93 -11.06 11.30 -8.40
N SER A 94 -11.29 10.90 -7.15
CA SER A 94 -12.24 11.53 -6.23
C SER A 94 -11.77 12.93 -5.79
N HIS A 95 -12.72 13.77 -5.38
CA HIS A 95 -12.47 15.15 -4.90
C HIS A 95 -12.09 15.22 -3.41
N ASP A 96 -11.75 14.09 -2.80
CA ASP A 96 -11.35 14.01 -1.40
C ASP A 96 -9.90 14.44 -1.16
N GLN A 97 -9.08 14.51 -2.22
CA GLN A 97 -7.66 14.84 -2.13
C GLN A 97 -7.16 15.72 -3.30
N LEU A 98 -5.94 16.23 -3.16
CA LEU A 98 -5.23 16.97 -4.21
C LEU A 98 -5.00 16.07 -5.44
N LEU A 99 -4.80 16.66 -6.62
CA LEU A 99 -4.54 15.88 -7.82
C LEU A 99 -3.16 15.22 -7.71
N HIS A 100 -3.15 13.90 -7.50
CA HIS A 100 -1.94 13.10 -7.37
C HIS A 100 -2.20 11.73 -8.00
N GLY A 101 -1.84 11.62 -9.27
CA GLY A 101 -2.11 10.45 -10.08
C GLY A 101 -1.21 10.42 -11.31
N PHE A 102 -1.22 9.31 -12.02
CA PHE A 102 -0.45 9.19 -13.25
C PHE A 102 -1.21 8.36 -14.28
N VAL A 103 -0.84 8.54 -15.54
CA VAL A 103 -1.12 7.58 -16.62
C VAL A 103 0.21 7.22 -17.28
N LEU A 104 0.43 5.93 -17.54
CA LEU A 104 1.54 5.49 -18.37
C LEU A 104 1.19 5.67 -19.84
N VAL A 105 2.08 6.35 -20.57
CA VAL A 105 2.06 6.41 -22.03
C VAL A 105 3.13 5.49 -22.59
N VAL A 106 2.88 4.90 -23.75
CA VAL A 106 3.71 3.84 -24.33
C VAL A 106 4.28 4.23 -25.69
N ARG A 107 5.49 3.73 -25.97
CA ARG A 107 6.10 3.73 -27.29
C ARG A 107 6.64 2.34 -27.59
N GLU A 108 6.46 1.88 -28.82
CA GLU A 108 7.07 0.64 -29.28
C GLU A 108 8.59 0.79 -29.43
N VAL A 109 9.35 -0.13 -28.82
CA VAL A 109 10.80 -0.19 -28.99
C VAL A 109 11.09 -0.89 -30.31
N GLY A 110 11.76 -0.21 -31.23
CA GLY A 110 12.19 -0.83 -32.49
C GLY A 110 13.04 -2.07 -32.23
N ALA A 111 12.83 -3.14 -33.01
CA ALA A 111 13.46 -4.44 -32.80
C ALA A 111 14.97 -4.32 -32.48
N PRO A 112 15.48 -4.99 -31.43
CA PRO A 112 16.88 -4.87 -31.05
C PRO A 112 17.77 -5.31 -32.22
N LYS A 113 18.71 -4.44 -32.61
CA LYS A 113 19.78 -4.74 -33.59
C LYS A 113 20.84 -5.65 -32.99
N THR A 114 20.46 -6.77 -32.40
CA THR A 114 21.42 -7.79 -31.94
C THR A 114 20.82 -9.16 -32.15
N GLY A 115 21.30 -9.84 -33.19
CA GLY A 115 20.99 -11.22 -33.44
C GLY A 115 21.46 -12.09 -32.29
N LYS A 116 20.50 -12.65 -31.56
CA LYS A 116 20.53 -14.01 -30.99
C LYS A 116 19.20 -14.28 -30.29
N ASN A 117 18.37 -15.06 -30.97
CA ASN A 117 17.34 -15.97 -30.48
C ASN A 117 16.70 -15.64 -29.12
N PHE A 118 15.64 -14.83 -29.15
CA PHE A 118 14.50 -15.03 -28.26
C PHE A 118 13.31 -15.50 -29.11
N HIS A 119 12.61 -16.51 -28.62
CA HIS A 119 11.56 -17.23 -29.33
C HIS A 119 10.39 -16.30 -29.71
N HIS A 120 9.90 -16.45 -30.95
CA HIS A 120 8.75 -15.80 -31.57
C HIS A 120 8.72 -14.27 -31.49
N VAL A 121 9.46 -13.60 -32.39
CA VAL A 121 9.03 -12.29 -32.88
C VAL A 121 7.68 -12.52 -33.56
N THR A 122 6.58 -12.21 -32.88
CA THR A 122 5.28 -12.04 -33.51
C THR A 122 5.45 -10.93 -34.55
N GLU A 123 5.18 -11.20 -35.83
CA GLU A 123 5.28 -10.22 -36.92
C GLU A 123 4.34 -9.02 -36.73
N SER A 124 3.42 -9.09 -35.78
CA SER A 124 2.46 -8.05 -35.44
C SER A 124 3.04 -6.99 -34.49
N PRO A 125 2.74 -5.70 -34.70
CA PRO A 125 3.26 -4.61 -33.86
C PRO A 125 2.81 -4.74 -32.40
N ALA A 126 3.57 -4.17 -31.47
CA ALA A 126 3.22 -4.17 -30.05
C ALA A 126 1.97 -3.32 -29.74
N LEU A 127 1.73 -2.29 -30.56
CA LEU A 127 0.66 -1.31 -30.41
C LEU A 127 -0.18 -1.22 -31.68
N THR A 128 -1.50 -1.16 -31.53
CA THR A 128 -2.43 -0.92 -32.65
C THR A 128 -3.49 0.09 -32.27
N ARG A 129 -4.10 0.74 -33.27
CA ARG A 129 -5.27 1.59 -33.04
C ARG A 129 -6.48 0.71 -32.72
N PRO A 130 -7.42 1.18 -31.87
CA PRO A 130 -8.70 0.51 -31.76
C PRO A 130 -9.44 0.49 -33.10
N LEU A 131 -10.30 -0.50 -33.30
CA LEU A 131 -11.15 -0.62 -34.49
C LEU A 131 -12.34 0.34 -34.43
N ASP A 132 -12.88 0.55 -33.23
CA ASP A 132 -13.99 1.45 -32.92
C ASP A 132 -14.03 1.67 -31.39
N TYR A 133 -15.04 2.40 -30.90
CA TYR A 133 -15.34 2.57 -29.48
C TYR A 133 -16.75 2.08 -29.15
N THR A 134 -16.87 1.36 -28.03
CA THR A 134 -18.16 1.03 -27.41
C THR A 134 -18.49 2.09 -26.35
N LEU A 135 -19.67 2.68 -26.41
CA LEU A 135 -20.17 3.53 -25.32
C LEU A 135 -20.51 2.63 -24.12
N ALA A 136 -19.70 2.71 -23.06
CA ALA A 136 -19.90 1.96 -21.83
C ALA A 136 -20.96 2.61 -20.94
N CYS A 137 -20.97 3.95 -20.88
CA CYS A 137 -21.96 4.71 -20.13
C CYS A 137 -22.07 6.14 -20.68
N SER A 138 -23.26 6.74 -20.58
CA SER A 138 -23.49 8.16 -20.83
C SER A 138 -24.27 8.75 -19.67
N THR A 139 -23.92 9.99 -19.30
CA THR A 139 -24.67 10.76 -18.31
C THR A 139 -25.87 11.51 -18.87
N ASP A 140 -26.07 11.50 -20.20
CA ASP A 140 -27.24 12.10 -20.85
C ASP A 140 -28.56 11.51 -20.36
N ASP A 141 -28.55 10.19 -20.14
CA ASP A 141 -29.73 9.42 -19.78
C ASP A 141 -30.13 9.62 -18.30
N TRP A 142 -29.39 10.45 -17.55
CA TRP A 142 -29.49 10.52 -16.09
C TRP A 142 -30.56 11.48 -15.54
N GLY A 143 -31.22 12.25 -16.41
CA GLY A 143 -32.53 12.85 -16.14
C GLY A 143 -32.67 13.71 -14.87
N ASP A 144 -32.08 14.89 -14.87
CA ASP A 144 -32.65 16.17 -14.42
C ASP A 144 -31.69 17.25 -14.94
N GLY A 145 -32.19 18.37 -15.48
CA GLY A 145 -31.42 19.35 -16.27
C GLY A 145 -29.96 19.51 -15.83
N ASN A 146 -29.05 18.79 -16.51
CA ASN A 146 -27.66 18.72 -16.10
C ASN A 146 -26.97 20.02 -16.53
N HIS A 147 -27.03 21.04 -15.68
CA HIS A 147 -26.44 22.37 -15.93
C HIS A 147 -24.89 22.34 -16.06
N TYR A 148 -24.26 21.17 -15.92
CA TYR A 148 -22.81 20.96 -15.84
C TYR A 148 -22.21 20.15 -17.02
N GLY A 149 -23.02 19.81 -18.03
CA GLY A 149 -22.57 19.03 -19.19
C GLY A 149 -22.50 17.52 -18.93
N CYS A 150 -22.48 16.75 -20.02
CA CYS A 150 -22.59 15.30 -19.97
C CYS A 150 -21.27 14.60 -20.26
N GLY A 151 -20.94 13.59 -19.44
CA GLY A 151 -19.80 12.70 -19.63
C GLY A 151 -20.20 11.45 -20.42
N TYR A 152 -19.36 11.08 -21.39
CA TYR A 152 -19.50 9.86 -22.19
C TYR A 152 -18.26 9.00 -21.99
N PHE A 153 -18.47 7.74 -21.61
CA PHE A 153 -17.42 6.80 -21.27
C PHE A 153 -17.24 5.78 -22.39
N TRP A 154 -16.07 5.75 -23.01
CA TRP A 154 -15.79 4.96 -24.20
C TRP A 154 -14.77 3.88 -23.90
N LEU A 155 -15.12 2.63 -24.18
CA LEU A 155 -14.21 1.49 -24.16
C LEU A 155 -13.65 1.27 -25.58
N PRO A 156 -12.33 1.31 -25.78
CA PRO A 156 -11.73 0.99 -27.08
C PRO A 156 -12.00 -0.47 -27.45
N GLN A 157 -12.44 -0.71 -28.69
CA GLN A 157 -12.57 -2.06 -29.25
C GLN A 157 -11.21 -2.48 -29.85
N PRO A 158 -10.48 -3.42 -29.24
CA PRO A 158 -9.19 -3.86 -29.76
C PRO A 158 -9.35 -4.73 -31.02
N ALA A 159 -8.30 -4.80 -31.84
CA ALA A 159 -8.17 -5.87 -32.82
C ALA A 159 -7.94 -7.23 -32.13
N GLU A 160 -8.21 -8.33 -32.84
CA GLU A 160 -7.95 -9.68 -32.32
C GLU A 160 -6.49 -9.85 -31.89
N GLY A 161 -6.26 -10.40 -30.69
CA GLY A 161 -4.93 -10.53 -30.08
C GLY A 161 -4.41 -9.27 -29.37
N TYR A 162 -5.25 -8.25 -29.17
CA TYR A 162 -4.93 -7.03 -28.41
C TYR A 162 -5.95 -6.79 -27.30
N LYS A 163 -5.57 -5.98 -26.32
CA LYS A 163 -6.41 -5.55 -25.20
C LYS A 163 -6.39 -4.02 -25.05
N PRO A 164 -7.50 -3.39 -24.62
CA PRO A 164 -7.49 -2.01 -24.16
C PRO A 164 -6.97 -1.94 -22.72
N MET A 165 -6.31 -0.85 -22.36
CA MET A 165 -5.75 -0.66 -21.02
C MET A 165 -6.60 0.28 -20.14
N GLY A 166 -7.64 0.91 -20.69
CA GLY A 166 -8.44 1.90 -19.98
C GLY A 166 -9.56 2.48 -20.84
N TYR A 167 -10.32 3.38 -20.23
CA TYR A 167 -11.44 4.08 -20.86
C TYR A 167 -11.05 5.49 -21.28
N LEU A 168 -11.80 6.05 -22.22
CA LEU A 168 -11.76 7.47 -22.54
C LEU A 168 -13.04 8.14 -22.04
N VAL A 169 -12.93 9.41 -21.73
CA VAL A 169 -14.08 10.26 -21.36
C VAL A 169 -14.14 11.43 -22.33
N SER A 170 -15.33 11.77 -22.83
CA SER A 170 -15.58 12.97 -23.61
C SER A 170 -16.74 13.77 -23.01
N SER A 171 -16.77 15.07 -23.30
CA SER A 171 -17.87 15.98 -22.95
C SER A 171 -18.93 16.10 -24.06
N SER A 172 -18.75 15.36 -25.16
CA SER A 172 -19.63 15.32 -26.33
C SER A 172 -19.97 13.88 -26.72
N PRO A 173 -21.16 13.63 -27.31
CA PRO A 173 -21.61 12.30 -27.71
C PRO A 173 -20.86 11.75 -28.95
N GLU A 174 -20.04 12.58 -29.59
CA GLU A 174 -19.21 12.18 -30.71
C GLU A 174 -18.16 11.17 -30.27
N LYS A 175 -17.99 10.11 -31.07
CA LYS A 175 -16.98 9.09 -30.82
C LYS A 175 -15.59 9.72 -30.84
N PRO A 176 -14.69 9.34 -29.91
CA PRO A 176 -13.30 9.78 -29.94
C PRO A 176 -12.60 9.36 -31.24
N SER A 177 -11.54 10.09 -31.60
CA SER A 177 -10.68 9.70 -32.73
C SER A 177 -9.97 8.38 -32.45
N LEU A 178 -9.82 7.52 -33.47
CA LEU A 178 -9.06 6.27 -33.35
C LEU A 178 -7.55 6.51 -33.10
N GLU A 179 -7.09 7.75 -33.19
CA GLU A 179 -5.72 8.13 -32.84
C GLU A 179 -5.49 8.35 -31.34
N GLU A 180 -6.55 8.62 -30.56
CA GLU A 180 -6.45 9.07 -29.16
C GLU A 180 -5.69 8.09 -28.26
N VAL A 181 -5.86 6.79 -28.49
CA VAL A 181 -5.20 5.74 -27.69
C VAL A 181 -4.68 4.60 -28.54
N ARG A 182 -3.90 3.71 -27.93
CA ARG A 182 -3.50 2.43 -28.51
C ARG A 182 -4.00 1.26 -27.66
N CYS A 183 -4.33 0.17 -28.33
CA CYS A 183 -4.48 -1.15 -27.73
C CYS A 183 -3.14 -1.89 -27.76
N VAL A 184 -2.91 -2.73 -26.75
CA VAL A 184 -1.63 -3.40 -26.53
C VAL A 184 -1.77 -4.88 -26.85
N ARG A 185 -0.76 -5.46 -27.51
CA ARG A 185 -0.75 -6.89 -27.88
C ARG A 185 -0.82 -7.76 -26.63
N GLU A 186 -1.64 -8.79 -26.65
CA GLU A 186 -2.06 -9.53 -25.45
C GLU A 186 -0.90 -10.16 -24.66
N ASP A 187 0.18 -10.61 -25.31
CA ASP A 187 1.39 -11.16 -24.67
C ASP A 187 2.18 -10.13 -23.84
N LEU A 188 1.97 -8.84 -24.09
CA LEU A 188 2.58 -7.71 -23.37
C LEU A 188 1.69 -7.21 -22.22
N THR A 189 0.62 -7.92 -21.91
CA THR A 189 -0.38 -7.52 -20.92
C THR A 189 -0.48 -8.53 -19.78
N GLU A 190 -1.07 -8.10 -18.66
CA GLU A 190 -1.35 -8.93 -17.49
C GLU A 190 -2.78 -8.66 -16.99
N LYS A 191 -3.42 -9.68 -16.40
CA LYS A 191 -4.80 -9.51 -15.89
C LYS A 191 -4.85 -8.45 -14.78
N CYS A 192 -5.91 -7.64 -14.80
CA CYS A 192 -6.16 -6.61 -13.79
C CYS A 192 -7.39 -6.93 -12.93
N GLU A 193 -7.44 -6.33 -11.75
CA GLU A 193 -8.57 -6.34 -10.81
C GLU A 193 -8.90 -4.92 -10.35
N THR A 194 -10.11 -4.70 -9.88
CA THR A 194 -10.51 -3.45 -9.22
C THR A 194 -9.98 -3.42 -7.78
N CYS A 195 -9.57 -2.25 -7.30
CA CYS A 195 -9.10 -2.09 -5.91
C CYS A 195 -9.89 -1.05 -5.12
N ASN A 196 -9.80 0.23 -5.48
CA ASN A 196 -10.50 1.31 -4.77
C ASN A 196 -11.70 1.80 -5.59
N LEU A 197 -12.81 2.09 -4.90
CA LEU A 197 -13.99 2.68 -5.51
C LEU A 197 -13.81 4.20 -5.56
N ILE A 198 -13.72 4.76 -6.77
CA ILE A 198 -13.56 6.19 -7.02
C ILE A 198 -14.92 6.90 -6.97
N LEU A 199 -15.94 6.29 -7.58
CA LEU A 199 -17.27 6.87 -7.71
C LEU A 199 -18.34 5.79 -7.59
N HIS A 200 -19.36 6.07 -6.77
CA HIS A 200 -20.57 5.28 -6.66
C HIS A 200 -21.79 6.17 -6.90
N MET A 201 -22.58 5.85 -7.92
CA MET A 201 -23.82 6.57 -8.19
C MET A 201 -25.03 5.63 -8.20
N ASP A 202 -25.87 5.81 -7.20
CA ASP A 202 -27.19 5.22 -7.10
C ASP A 202 -28.22 6.07 -7.84
N LEU A 203 -28.36 5.85 -9.14
CA LEU A 203 -29.34 6.57 -9.95
C LEU A 203 -30.72 5.93 -9.76
N LYS A 204 -31.65 6.68 -9.16
CA LYS A 204 -33.07 6.25 -9.01
C LYS A 204 -33.79 6.00 -10.34
N SER A 205 -33.25 6.53 -11.45
CA SER A 205 -33.80 6.50 -12.81
C SER A 205 -33.17 5.45 -13.72
N VAL A 206 -31.99 4.91 -13.38
CA VAL A 206 -31.30 3.87 -14.16
C VAL A 206 -31.51 2.52 -13.46
N LYS A 207 -31.76 1.45 -14.23
CA LYS A 207 -32.03 0.11 -13.69
C LYS A 207 -30.88 -0.47 -12.83
N PHE A 208 -29.68 0.12 -12.90
CA PHE A 208 -28.47 -0.37 -12.24
C PHE A 208 -27.52 0.79 -11.83
N PRO A 209 -26.76 0.63 -10.74
CA PRO A 209 -25.82 1.65 -10.25
C PRO A 209 -24.60 1.78 -11.17
N PHE A 210 -24.13 3.01 -11.40
CA PHE A 210 -22.87 3.27 -12.11
C PHE A 210 -21.72 3.41 -11.12
N ARG A 211 -20.61 2.74 -11.43
CA ARG A 211 -19.45 2.66 -10.54
C ARG A 211 -18.15 2.81 -11.31
N VAL A 212 -17.18 3.46 -10.68
CA VAL A 212 -15.84 3.68 -11.21
C VAL A 212 -14.83 3.24 -10.17
N TRP A 213 -13.82 2.49 -10.61
CA TRP A 213 -12.79 1.92 -9.75
C TRP A 213 -11.40 2.18 -10.29
N GLU A 214 -10.44 2.28 -9.37
CA GLU A 214 -9.03 2.09 -9.68
C GLU A 214 -8.75 0.64 -10.08
N THR A 215 -7.71 0.47 -10.88
CA THR A 215 -7.27 -0.86 -11.33
C THR A 215 -5.82 -1.13 -10.96
N ARG A 216 -5.54 -2.41 -10.73
CA ARG A 216 -4.19 -2.91 -10.45
C ARG A 216 -4.00 -4.33 -10.99
N PRO A 217 -2.77 -4.81 -11.14
CA PRO A 217 -2.51 -6.19 -11.54
C PRO A 217 -3.07 -7.21 -10.54
N CYS A 218 -3.61 -8.33 -11.01
CA CYS A 218 -4.10 -9.42 -10.15
C CYS A 218 -2.96 -10.11 -9.38
N ARG A 219 -1.82 -10.33 -10.05
CA ARG A 219 -0.63 -10.93 -9.45
C ARG A 219 0.33 -9.83 -9.03
N ARG A 220 0.70 -9.82 -7.76
CA ARG A 220 1.56 -8.80 -7.13
C ARG A 220 2.56 -9.45 -6.18
N GLY A 221 3.69 -8.79 -6.03
CA GLY A 221 4.83 -9.28 -5.27
C GLY A 221 6.13 -9.00 -6.00
N MET A 222 7.26 -9.23 -5.33
CA MET A 222 8.58 -8.84 -5.83
C MET A 222 9.00 -9.56 -7.14
N MET A 223 8.40 -10.72 -7.42
CA MET A 223 8.68 -11.52 -8.62
C MET A 223 7.63 -11.34 -9.73
N GLU A 224 6.57 -10.59 -9.46
CA GLU A 224 5.45 -10.44 -10.38
C GLU A 224 5.70 -9.30 -11.37
N LYS A 225 5.16 -9.46 -12.58
CA LYS A 225 5.51 -8.64 -13.75
C LYS A 225 4.46 -7.59 -14.12
N GLY A 226 3.30 -7.61 -13.47
CA GLY A 226 2.20 -6.70 -13.79
C GLY A 226 2.54 -5.25 -13.45
N VAL A 227 2.28 -4.34 -14.38
CA VAL A 227 2.52 -2.90 -14.28
C VAL A 227 1.18 -2.18 -14.38
N SER A 228 0.82 -1.40 -13.35
CA SER A 228 -0.39 -0.59 -13.40
C SER A 228 -0.21 0.59 -14.37
N VAL A 229 -1.24 0.86 -15.17
CA VAL A 229 -1.23 1.93 -16.17
C VAL A 229 -1.70 3.26 -15.56
N GLY A 230 -2.39 3.22 -14.42
CA GLY A 230 -2.98 4.41 -13.79
C GLY A 230 -4.31 4.84 -14.42
N THR A 231 -4.98 3.94 -15.15
CA THR A 231 -6.32 4.13 -15.69
C THR A 231 -7.39 3.61 -14.73
N PHE A 232 -8.67 3.88 -15.04
CA PHE A 232 -9.80 3.40 -14.26
C PHE A 232 -10.63 2.36 -15.03
N PHE A 233 -11.44 1.60 -14.29
CA PHE A 233 -12.51 0.75 -14.83
C PHE A 233 -13.86 1.35 -14.45
N CYS A 234 -14.84 1.30 -15.35
CA CYS A 234 -16.20 1.71 -15.03
C CYS A 234 -17.24 0.73 -15.57
N SER A 235 -18.35 0.57 -14.84
CA SER A 235 -19.47 -0.24 -15.30
C SER A 235 -20.79 0.18 -14.67
N SER A 236 -21.87 0.00 -15.44
CA SER A 236 -23.25 0.14 -15.00
C SER A 236 -23.96 -1.18 -14.73
N CYS A 237 -23.35 -2.34 -15.03
CA CYS A 237 -24.02 -3.65 -14.91
C CYS A 237 -23.10 -4.77 -14.38
N TRP A 238 -21.94 -4.40 -13.82
CA TRP A 238 -20.96 -5.37 -13.35
C TRP A 238 -21.40 -6.07 -12.06
N SER A 239 -21.27 -7.40 -12.06
CA SER A 239 -21.40 -8.23 -10.88
C SER A 239 -20.02 -8.69 -10.38
N SER A 240 -19.86 -8.88 -9.08
CA SER A 240 -18.59 -9.34 -8.51
C SER A 240 -18.25 -10.74 -9.03
N GLY A 241 -17.35 -10.83 -10.01
CA GLY A 241 -16.96 -12.08 -10.66
C GLY A 241 -16.84 -12.01 -12.19
N ASP A 242 -17.36 -10.95 -12.82
CA ASP A 242 -17.20 -10.74 -14.26
C ASP A 242 -15.75 -10.33 -14.60
N GLU A 243 -15.19 -10.88 -15.69
CA GLU A 243 -13.88 -10.48 -16.18
C GLU A 243 -13.87 -8.99 -16.56
N ILE A 244 -12.78 -8.30 -16.21
CA ILE A 244 -12.60 -6.90 -16.55
C ILE A 244 -12.15 -6.82 -18.01
N ASP A 245 -12.80 -5.95 -18.79
CA ASP A 245 -12.54 -5.81 -20.22
C ASP A 245 -11.25 -5.03 -20.55
N ILE A 246 -10.50 -4.59 -19.54
CA ILE A 246 -9.20 -3.92 -19.66
C ILE A 246 -8.08 -4.75 -19.02
N ALA A 247 -6.83 -4.46 -19.36
CA ALA A 247 -5.67 -5.14 -18.80
C ALA A 247 -4.62 -4.16 -18.25
N CYS A 248 -3.67 -4.70 -17.49
CA CYS A 248 -2.44 -4.00 -17.10
C CYS A 248 -1.33 -4.30 -18.11
N LEU A 249 -0.25 -3.52 -18.07
CA LEU A 249 0.97 -3.82 -18.82
C LEU A 249 1.78 -4.93 -18.12
N LYS A 250 2.71 -5.53 -18.85
CA LYS A 250 3.61 -6.57 -18.35
C LYS A 250 5.05 -6.19 -18.58
N ASN A 251 5.86 -6.18 -17.52
CA ASN A 251 7.30 -6.00 -17.66
C ASN A 251 7.97 -7.32 -18.07
N LEU A 252 8.49 -7.36 -19.30
CA LEU A 252 9.23 -8.49 -19.84
C LEU A 252 10.75 -8.29 -19.79
N ASP A 253 11.24 -7.14 -19.34
CA ASP A 253 12.67 -6.90 -19.14
C ASP A 253 13.16 -7.61 -17.87
N PRO A 254 14.02 -8.65 -18.00
CA PRO A 254 14.53 -9.37 -16.84
C PRO A 254 15.59 -8.60 -16.07
N THR A 255 16.14 -7.52 -16.63
CA THR A 255 17.26 -6.78 -16.00
C THR A 255 16.79 -5.85 -14.89
N LEU A 256 15.51 -5.46 -14.90
CA LEU A 256 14.95 -4.48 -13.97
C LEU A 256 15.82 -3.21 -13.88
N HIS A 257 16.35 -2.74 -15.01
CA HIS A 257 17.32 -1.63 -15.10
C HIS A 257 16.86 -0.32 -14.42
N ALA A 258 15.55 -0.14 -14.26
CA ALA A 258 14.94 1.01 -13.59
C ALA A 258 14.95 0.91 -12.05
N MET A 259 15.27 -0.24 -11.47
CA MET A 259 15.44 -0.36 -10.01
C MET A 259 16.67 0.44 -9.53
N PRO A 260 16.61 1.04 -8.33
CA PRO A 260 17.73 1.80 -7.78
C PRO A 260 18.92 0.89 -7.46
N ASN A 261 20.15 1.35 -7.70
CA ASN A 261 21.33 0.68 -7.17
C ASN A 261 21.51 0.96 -5.66
N LEU A 262 22.51 0.35 -5.02
CA LEU A 262 22.72 0.50 -3.58
C LEU A 262 22.95 1.95 -3.14
N ASP A 263 23.73 2.73 -3.89
CA ASP A 263 23.97 4.15 -3.57
C ASP A 263 22.68 4.97 -3.66
N GLN A 264 21.84 4.69 -4.65
CA GLN A 264 20.52 5.28 -4.81
C GLN A 264 19.57 4.85 -3.67
N VAL A 265 19.59 3.59 -3.24
CA VAL A 265 18.84 3.11 -2.07
C VAL A 265 19.23 3.90 -0.81
N HIS A 266 20.53 4.08 -0.55
CA HIS A 266 20.97 4.88 0.60
C HIS A 266 20.53 6.35 0.49
N ALA A 267 20.59 6.93 -0.71
CA ALA A 267 20.12 8.29 -0.94
C ALA A 267 18.59 8.43 -0.71
N LEU A 268 17.80 7.45 -1.15
CA LEU A 268 16.34 7.41 -0.95
C LEU A 268 16.00 7.30 0.53
N ILE A 269 16.63 6.38 1.27
CA ILE A 269 16.42 6.23 2.72
C ILE A 269 16.84 7.51 3.47
N LYS A 270 17.94 8.15 3.06
CA LYS A 270 18.38 9.41 3.65
C LYS A 270 17.36 10.55 3.42
N HIS A 271 16.74 10.59 2.25
CA HIS A 271 15.84 11.67 1.83
C HIS A 271 14.41 11.49 2.37
N TYR A 272 13.89 10.27 2.35
CA TYR A 272 12.49 9.96 2.70
C TYR A 272 12.32 9.22 4.03
N GLY A 273 13.40 8.69 4.63
CA GLY A 273 13.36 7.91 5.86
C GLY A 273 12.47 8.58 6.92
N PRO A 274 11.33 7.97 7.28
CA PRO A 274 10.37 8.61 8.17
C PRO A 274 10.93 8.83 9.58
N THR A 275 10.24 9.64 10.37
CA THR A 275 10.45 9.67 11.83
C THR A 275 9.33 8.89 12.49
N VAL A 276 9.69 7.82 13.20
CA VAL A 276 8.74 6.98 13.94
C VAL A 276 8.62 7.49 15.37
N PHE A 277 7.46 8.00 15.76
CA PHE A 277 7.16 8.38 17.15
C PHE A 277 6.48 7.24 17.88
N PHE A 278 6.98 6.92 19.07
CA PHE A 278 6.34 6.01 20.01
C PHE A 278 5.45 6.80 20.96
N HIS A 279 4.33 6.20 21.39
CA HIS A 279 3.37 6.86 22.27
C HIS A 279 4.05 7.41 23.55
N PRO A 280 3.62 8.57 24.13
CA PRO A 280 4.24 9.17 25.32
C PRO A 280 4.30 8.26 26.55
N ASP A 281 3.33 7.36 26.68
CA ASP A 281 3.26 6.37 27.75
C ASP A 281 3.84 5.00 27.36
N GLU A 282 4.54 4.91 26.21
CA GLU A 282 5.21 3.67 25.81
C GLU A 282 6.38 3.38 26.76
N ILE A 283 6.45 2.14 27.23
CA ILE A 283 7.53 1.64 28.09
C ILE A 283 8.33 0.52 27.43
N TYR A 284 7.77 -0.15 26.43
CA TYR A 284 8.42 -1.16 25.62
C TYR A 284 8.90 -0.48 24.33
N LEU A 285 10.15 -0.01 24.35
CA LEU A 285 10.76 0.70 23.23
C LEU A 285 11.51 -0.26 22.31
N PRO A 286 11.78 0.12 21.05
CA PRO A 286 12.57 -0.71 20.14
C PRO A 286 14.03 -0.84 20.60
N SER A 287 14.73 -1.79 19.98
CA SER A 287 16.18 -1.96 20.12
C SER A 287 16.77 -2.60 18.86
N SER A 288 18.09 -2.56 18.68
CA SER A 288 18.71 -3.46 17.68
C SER A 288 18.72 -4.91 18.17
N LEU A 289 18.70 -5.86 17.23
CA LEU A 289 18.87 -7.28 17.51
C LEU A 289 20.19 -7.58 18.23
N SER A 290 21.27 -6.91 17.84
CA SER A 290 22.56 -7.11 18.49
C SER A 290 22.53 -6.71 19.96
N TRP A 291 21.85 -5.62 20.31
CA TRP A 291 21.63 -5.25 21.70
C TRP A 291 20.79 -6.31 22.42
N PHE A 292 19.69 -6.75 21.82
CA PHE A 292 18.81 -7.74 22.42
C PHE A 292 19.52 -9.07 22.72
N PHE A 293 20.29 -9.59 21.76
CA PHE A 293 21.08 -10.82 21.94
C PHE A 293 22.19 -10.65 22.99
N LYS A 294 22.94 -9.54 22.97
CA LYS A 294 23.99 -9.25 23.97
C LYS A 294 23.46 -9.14 25.41
N ASN A 295 22.21 -8.73 25.58
CA ASN A 295 21.61 -8.52 26.90
C ASN A 295 20.88 -9.74 27.46
N GLY A 296 21.11 -10.93 26.88
CA GLY A 296 20.73 -12.20 27.50
C GLY A 296 19.50 -12.87 26.89
N ALA A 297 19.12 -12.53 25.65
CA ALA A 297 18.15 -13.34 24.91
C ALA A 297 18.67 -14.78 24.72
N LEU A 298 17.77 -15.75 24.84
CA LEU A 298 18.10 -17.17 24.85
C LEU A 298 17.37 -17.90 23.73
N LEU A 299 18.09 -18.80 23.06
CA LEU A 299 17.53 -19.79 22.13
C LEU A 299 17.19 -21.05 22.89
N TYR A 300 15.92 -21.44 22.87
CA TYR A 300 15.45 -22.69 23.43
C TYR A 300 15.26 -23.73 22.34
N LYS A 301 15.43 -24.99 22.73
CA LYS A 301 15.11 -26.15 21.94
C LYS A 301 14.09 -26.99 22.69
N LYS A 302 13.15 -27.57 21.97
CA LYS A 302 12.13 -28.45 22.53
C LYS A 302 12.78 -29.64 23.26
N GLY A 303 12.35 -29.84 24.50
CA GLY A 303 12.91 -30.86 25.40
C GLY A 303 14.02 -30.34 26.31
N ASP A 304 14.65 -29.21 25.98
CA ASP A 304 15.70 -28.62 26.80
C ASP A 304 15.13 -27.62 27.82
N LEU A 305 15.56 -27.75 29.08
CA LEU A 305 15.12 -26.86 30.18
C LEU A 305 15.92 -25.55 30.23
N VAL A 306 17.11 -25.55 29.64
CA VAL A 306 18.09 -24.46 29.67
C VAL A 306 18.23 -23.90 28.26
N GLY A 307 18.09 -22.58 28.13
CA GLY A 307 18.27 -21.88 26.86
C GLY A 307 19.74 -21.58 26.62
N MET A 308 20.16 -21.57 25.35
CA MET A 308 21.51 -21.22 24.93
C MET A 308 21.62 -19.72 24.66
N SER A 309 22.74 -19.11 25.02
CA SER A 309 23.01 -17.71 24.65
C SER A 309 23.04 -17.54 23.13
N ILE A 310 22.39 -16.50 22.63
CA ILE A 310 22.42 -16.17 21.20
C ILE A 310 23.66 -15.31 20.92
N ASP A 311 24.38 -15.65 19.86
CA ASP A 311 25.49 -14.83 19.37
C ASP A 311 24.97 -13.44 18.98
N PRO A 312 25.71 -12.34 19.21
CA PRO A 312 25.25 -11.00 18.90
C PRO A 312 24.87 -10.72 17.44
N MET A 313 25.34 -11.54 16.50
CA MET A 313 24.98 -11.48 15.07
C MET A 313 23.98 -12.60 14.69
N GLY A 314 23.50 -13.38 15.65
CA GLY A 314 22.58 -14.49 15.45
C GLY A 314 23.21 -15.70 14.76
N LEU A 315 24.54 -15.85 14.78
CA LEU A 315 25.25 -16.89 14.01
C LEU A 315 24.88 -18.32 14.41
N ASN A 316 24.45 -18.53 15.65
CA ASN A 316 24.06 -19.84 16.18
C ASN A 316 22.55 -20.11 16.09
N LEU A 317 21.78 -19.26 15.41
CA LEU A 317 20.38 -19.52 15.10
C LEU A 317 20.26 -20.55 13.95
N PRO A 318 19.36 -21.54 14.06
CA PRO A 318 19.13 -22.50 12.99
C PRO A 318 18.55 -21.80 11.75
N CYS A 319 19.27 -21.88 10.64
CA CYS A 319 18.94 -21.20 9.38
C CYS A 319 18.00 -22.06 8.50
N GLY A 320 17.11 -21.40 7.75
CA GLY A 320 16.20 -22.00 6.78
C GLY A 320 15.10 -22.86 7.41
N GLY A 321 14.46 -23.70 6.60
CA GLY A 321 13.38 -24.59 7.05
C GLY A 321 12.02 -23.88 7.17
N SER A 322 11.14 -24.46 7.98
CA SER A 322 9.82 -23.90 8.32
C SER A 322 9.66 -23.84 9.84
N ASN A 323 8.58 -23.20 10.28
CA ASN A 323 8.21 -23.19 11.70
C ASN A 323 7.75 -24.59 12.15
N ASP A 324 8.73 -25.43 12.47
CA ASP A 324 8.62 -26.81 12.96
C ASP A 324 8.39 -26.91 14.47
N ARG A 325 8.40 -25.77 15.17
CA ARG A 325 8.24 -25.64 16.63
C ARG A 325 9.33 -26.34 17.44
N GLU A 326 10.48 -26.60 16.83
CA GLU A 326 11.60 -27.24 17.54
C GLU A 326 12.46 -26.21 18.30
N TYR A 327 12.44 -24.93 17.90
CA TYR A 327 13.18 -23.85 18.52
C TYR A 327 12.32 -22.60 18.75
N TRP A 328 12.63 -21.84 19.80
CA TRP A 328 12.07 -20.51 20.02
C TRP A 328 13.06 -19.58 20.73
N ILE A 329 12.91 -18.27 20.54
CA ILE A 329 13.67 -17.25 21.28
C ILE A 329 12.84 -16.79 22.49
N ASP A 330 13.46 -16.60 23.66
CA ASP A 330 12.81 -15.98 24.83
C ASP A 330 13.77 -14.99 25.51
N LEU A 331 13.21 -14.12 26.33
CA LEU A 331 13.93 -13.19 27.19
C LEU A 331 14.76 -13.95 28.25
N PRO A 332 15.78 -13.31 28.85
CA PRO A 332 16.53 -13.93 29.93
C PRO A 332 15.62 -14.37 31.09
N LYS A 333 16.06 -15.41 31.79
CA LYS A 333 15.39 -15.94 33.01
C LYS A 333 15.89 -15.28 34.31
N ASP A 334 16.92 -14.45 34.23
CA ASP A 334 17.51 -13.77 35.38
C ASP A 334 16.81 -12.43 35.67
N GLY A 335 17.37 -11.66 36.62
CA GLY A 335 16.85 -10.33 36.98
C GLY A 335 16.86 -9.32 35.83
N ASN A 336 17.56 -9.60 34.72
CA ASN A 336 17.65 -8.71 33.57
C ASN A 336 16.40 -8.76 32.67
N ARG A 337 15.50 -9.74 32.87
CA ARG A 337 14.29 -9.92 32.04
C ARG A 337 13.50 -8.63 31.83
N ASN A 338 13.24 -7.89 32.90
CA ASN A 338 12.44 -6.66 32.81
C ASN A 338 13.19 -5.55 32.09
N PHE A 339 14.50 -5.43 32.27
CA PHE A 339 15.32 -4.46 31.56
C PHE A 339 15.32 -4.74 30.05
N VAL A 340 15.50 -6.00 29.65
CA VAL A 340 15.49 -6.39 28.23
C VAL A 340 14.12 -6.13 27.58
N LYS A 341 13.01 -6.34 28.30
CA LYS A 341 11.66 -6.03 27.81
C LYS A 341 11.46 -4.57 27.43
N LEU A 342 12.03 -3.64 28.21
CA LEU A 342 11.86 -2.20 27.97
C LEU A 342 12.59 -1.74 26.69
N GLY A 343 13.50 -2.57 26.17
CA GLY A 343 14.32 -2.26 25.01
C GLY A 343 15.33 -1.14 25.27
N ASN A 344 15.91 -0.63 24.18
CA ASN A 344 16.92 0.40 24.24
C ASN A 344 16.86 1.25 22.97
N LEU A 345 16.11 2.34 23.07
CA LEU A 345 15.84 3.26 21.96
C LEU A 345 17.13 3.80 21.32
N GLU A 346 18.19 4.02 22.09
CA GLU A 346 19.47 4.50 21.56
C GLU A 346 20.12 3.48 20.61
N SER A 347 19.99 2.18 20.91
CA SER A 347 20.49 1.09 20.08
C SER A 347 19.58 0.75 18.89
N ALA A 348 18.36 1.31 18.83
CA ALA A 348 17.39 0.96 17.80
C ALA A 348 17.95 1.22 16.39
N GLU A 349 17.70 0.26 15.52
CA GLU A 349 18.13 0.22 14.13
C GLU A 349 17.03 -0.42 13.31
N LEU A 350 16.84 0.07 12.09
CA LEU A 350 15.83 -0.46 11.17
C LEU A 350 16.45 -1.44 10.21
N TYR A 351 15.74 -2.53 9.95
CA TYR A 351 16.18 -3.56 9.01
C TYR A 351 15.41 -3.39 7.71
N VAL A 352 16.12 -3.11 6.63
CA VAL A 352 15.52 -2.65 5.37
C VAL A 352 15.52 -3.76 4.33
N HIS A 353 14.34 -4.05 3.78
CA HIS A 353 14.17 -4.90 2.60
C HIS A 353 13.74 -4.02 1.42
N VAL A 354 14.49 -4.08 0.32
CA VAL A 354 14.18 -3.32 -0.89
C VAL A 354 13.73 -4.28 -1.97
N LYS A 355 12.50 -4.13 -2.45
CA LYS A 355 11.93 -5.04 -3.43
C LYS A 355 11.24 -4.31 -4.60
N PRO A 356 11.26 -4.89 -5.82
CA PRO A 356 10.47 -4.39 -6.92
C PRO A 356 8.97 -4.39 -6.58
N ALA A 357 8.26 -3.36 -7.01
CA ALA A 357 6.81 -3.25 -6.94
C ALA A 357 6.24 -2.87 -8.31
N LEU A 358 5.00 -3.30 -8.58
CA LEU A 358 4.29 -3.01 -9.84
C LEU A 358 5.16 -3.30 -11.09
N GLY A 359 5.70 -4.52 -11.16
CA GLY A 359 6.56 -4.96 -12.26
C GLY A 359 7.89 -4.21 -12.35
N GLY A 360 8.39 -3.65 -11.24
CA GLY A 360 9.64 -2.89 -11.20
C GLY A 360 9.54 -1.46 -11.73
N THR A 361 8.32 -0.94 -11.92
CA THR A 361 8.10 0.50 -12.16
C THR A 361 8.09 1.32 -10.87
N PHE A 362 7.93 0.64 -9.72
CA PHE A 362 8.09 1.19 -8.40
C PHE A 362 9.07 0.35 -7.58
N THR A 363 9.62 0.96 -6.54
CA THR A 363 10.42 0.29 -5.52
C THR A 363 9.73 0.42 -4.18
N ASP A 364 9.50 -0.72 -3.51
CA ASP A 364 9.06 -0.75 -2.12
C ASP A 364 10.29 -0.85 -1.21
N ILE A 365 10.46 0.13 -0.32
CA ILE A 365 11.46 0.14 0.75
C ILE A 365 10.73 -0.19 2.05
N VAL A 366 10.80 -1.45 2.46
CA VAL A 366 10.17 -1.97 3.68
C VAL A 366 11.12 -1.74 4.85
N MET A 367 10.66 -1.05 5.89
CA MET A 367 11.46 -0.72 7.07
C MET A 367 10.92 -1.47 8.29
N TRP A 368 11.67 -2.48 8.74
CA TRP A 368 11.31 -3.29 9.91
C TRP A 368 11.86 -2.68 11.20
N VAL A 369 11.01 -2.62 12.21
CA VAL A 369 11.30 -2.17 13.58
C VAL A 369 11.19 -3.38 14.50
N PHE A 370 12.24 -3.61 15.30
CA PHE A 370 12.28 -4.68 16.29
C PHE A 370 12.01 -4.14 17.70
N CYS A 371 10.97 -4.67 18.33
CA CYS A 371 10.66 -4.43 19.73
C CYS A 371 10.91 -5.72 20.53
N PRO A 372 11.77 -5.72 21.56
CA PRO A 372 11.99 -6.92 22.38
C PRO A 372 10.73 -7.52 23.00
N PHE A 373 9.69 -6.70 23.21
CA PHE A 373 8.44 -7.11 23.82
C PHE A 373 7.27 -6.26 23.30
N ASN A 374 6.17 -6.90 22.95
CA ASN A 374 4.86 -6.29 22.74
C ASN A 374 4.08 -6.31 24.07
N GLY A 375 3.48 -5.19 24.43
CA GLY A 375 2.76 -5.03 25.69
C GLY A 375 1.35 -5.64 25.69
N PRO A 376 0.65 -5.63 26.84
CA PRO A 376 -0.71 -6.14 26.89
C PRO A 376 -1.69 -5.23 26.11
N ALA A 377 -2.67 -5.85 25.46
CA ALA A 377 -3.67 -5.15 24.67
C ALA A 377 -4.70 -4.43 25.56
N THR A 378 -5.33 -3.39 25.01
CA THR A 378 -6.50 -2.73 25.60
C THR A 378 -7.73 -3.03 24.76
N LEU A 379 -8.77 -3.58 25.37
CA LEU A 379 -10.06 -3.82 24.70
C LEU A 379 -10.97 -2.60 24.87
N LYS A 380 -11.58 -2.14 23.78
CA LYS A 380 -12.62 -1.11 23.81
C LYS A 380 -13.97 -1.75 23.51
N ILE A 381 -14.97 -1.43 24.34
CA ILE A 381 -16.35 -1.91 24.23
C ILE A 381 -17.28 -0.70 24.36
N GLY A 382 -17.64 -0.09 23.24
CA GLY A 382 -18.37 1.18 23.21
C GLY A 382 -17.55 2.29 23.87
N VAL A 383 -18.04 2.79 25.01
CA VAL A 383 -17.35 3.83 25.80
C VAL A 383 -16.39 3.28 26.86
N LEU A 384 -16.44 1.96 27.13
CA LEU A 384 -15.61 1.30 28.13
C LEU A 384 -14.26 0.91 27.53
N ASN A 385 -13.17 1.14 28.27
CA ASN A 385 -11.83 0.65 27.96
C ASN A 385 -11.36 -0.29 29.06
N VAL A 386 -10.88 -1.46 28.68
CA VAL A 386 -10.43 -2.52 29.58
C VAL A 386 -8.99 -2.87 29.22
N ALA A 387 -8.04 -2.47 30.07
CA ALA A 387 -6.66 -2.91 29.94
C ALA A 387 -6.58 -4.39 30.31
N LEU A 388 -6.08 -5.23 29.41
CA LEU A 388 -5.85 -6.64 29.69
C LEU A 388 -4.53 -6.79 30.45
N SER A 389 -4.38 -7.85 31.23
CA SER A 389 -3.18 -8.04 32.04
C SER A 389 -2.03 -8.67 31.26
N LYS A 390 -2.33 -9.72 30.48
CA LYS A 390 -1.33 -10.53 29.76
C LYS A 390 -1.65 -10.75 28.28
N ILE A 391 -2.93 -10.69 27.91
CA ILE A 391 -3.40 -10.92 26.55
C ILE A 391 -2.82 -9.84 25.62
N GLY A 392 -2.35 -10.24 24.45
CA GLY A 392 -1.61 -9.41 23.50
C GLY A 392 -0.12 -9.31 23.75
N GLY A 393 0.35 -9.54 24.99
CA GLY A 393 1.76 -9.42 25.30
C GLY A 393 2.58 -10.63 24.83
N HIS A 394 3.59 -10.39 24.00
CA HIS A 394 4.51 -11.42 23.51
C HIS A 394 5.95 -10.91 23.37
N VAL A 395 6.90 -11.85 23.29
CA VAL A 395 8.33 -11.57 23.12
C VAL A 395 8.64 -11.35 21.65
N CYS A 396 9.68 -10.56 21.35
CA CYS A 396 10.24 -10.31 20.01
C CYS A 396 9.19 -9.95 18.95
N ASP A 397 8.76 -8.70 18.99
CA ASP A 397 7.81 -8.15 18.05
C ASP A 397 8.49 -7.48 16.85
N TRP A 398 7.88 -7.67 15.69
CA TRP A 398 8.35 -7.19 14.40
C TRP A 398 7.23 -6.43 13.71
N GLU A 399 7.40 -5.12 13.64
CA GLU A 399 6.47 -4.20 12.99
C GLU A 399 7.16 -3.55 11.78
N HIS A 400 6.39 -3.11 10.80
CA HIS A 400 6.96 -2.43 9.62
C HIS A 400 6.04 -1.37 9.03
N TYR A 401 6.64 -0.56 8.19
CA TYR A 401 5.96 0.30 7.23
C TYR A 401 6.77 0.29 5.93
N THR A 402 6.12 0.60 4.81
CA THR A 402 6.73 0.45 3.47
C THR A 402 6.58 1.73 2.67
N LEU A 403 7.69 2.27 2.19
CA LEU A 403 7.68 3.42 1.29
C LEU A 403 7.60 2.94 -0.15
N ARG A 404 6.68 3.49 -0.94
CA ARG A 404 6.56 3.21 -2.37
C ARG A 404 7.11 4.37 -3.20
N ILE A 405 8.20 4.10 -3.90
CA ILE A 405 8.95 5.09 -4.69
C ILE A 405 8.76 4.84 -6.18
N SER A 406 8.45 5.87 -6.96
CA SER A 406 8.41 5.79 -8.43
C SER A 406 9.82 5.62 -8.99
N ASN A 407 10.05 4.59 -9.82
CA ASN A 407 11.35 4.39 -10.46
C ASN A 407 11.57 5.35 -11.65
N PHE A 408 10.55 6.08 -12.08
CA PHE A 408 10.66 7.10 -13.14
C PHE A 408 11.38 8.35 -12.64
N THR A 409 11.06 8.80 -11.43
CA THR A 409 11.52 10.10 -10.89
C THR A 409 12.24 9.99 -9.54
N GLY A 410 12.08 8.86 -8.83
CA GLY A 410 12.46 8.70 -7.43
C GLY A 410 11.54 9.43 -6.44
N GLU A 411 10.36 9.83 -6.88
CA GLU A 411 9.33 10.45 -6.02
C GLU A 411 8.71 9.43 -5.06
N LEU A 412 8.45 9.84 -3.82
CA LEU A 412 7.64 9.08 -2.87
C LEU A 412 6.16 9.24 -3.23
N TRP A 413 5.46 8.14 -3.43
CA TRP A 413 4.04 8.13 -3.83
C TRP A 413 3.10 7.77 -2.69
N SER A 414 3.49 6.82 -1.85
CA SER A 414 2.68 6.42 -0.71
C SER A 414 3.51 5.71 0.35
N ILE A 415 2.96 5.65 1.57
CA ILE A 415 3.50 4.84 2.66
C ILE A 415 2.43 3.86 3.12
N TYR A 416 2.81 2.59 3.23
CA TYR A 416 2.02 1.57 3.87
C TYR A 416 2.26 1.58 5.37
N PHE A 417 1.19 1.63 6.15
CA PHE A 417 1.21 1.58 7.60
C PHE A 417 0.66 0.23 8.06
N SER A 418 1.53 -0.67 8.56
CA SER A 418 1.09 -1.99 9.03
C SER A 418 0.31 -1.86 10.34
N GLN A 419 -0.90 -2.42 10.35
CA GLN A 419 -1.85 -2.40 11.46
C GLN A 419 -2.20 -3.86 11.84
N HIS A 420 -1.19 -4.59 12.29
CA HIS A 420 -1.26 -6.01 12.63
C HIS A 420 -1.68 -6.92 11.45
N SER A 421 -2.93 -7.41 11.44
CA SER A 421 -3.40 -8.41 10.47
C SER A 421 -3.54 -7.88 9.04
N GLY A 422 -3.39 -6.57 8.85
CA GLY A 422 -3.42 -5.85 7.58
C GLY A 422 -2.73 -4.48 7.74
N GLY A 423 -3.19 -3.49 7.00
CA GLY A 423 -2.66 -2.14 7.07
C GLY A 423 -3.27 -1.26 5.97
N GLU A 424 -2.72 -0.08 5.79
CA GLU A 424 -3.28 0.91 4.89
C GLU A 424 -2.19 1.60 4.09
N TRP A 425 -2.38 1.68 2.76
CA TRP A 425 -1.59 2.56 1.91
C TRP A 425 -2.15 3.97 1.99
N VAL A 426 -1.31 4.93 2.36
CA VAL A 426 -1.66 6.36 2.44
C VAL A 426 -0.85 7.12 1.42
N ASP A 427 -1.55 7.84 0.55
CA ASP A 427 -0.96 8.72 -0.46
C ASP A 427 -0.19 9.87 0.18
N THR A 428 0.90 10.32 -0.46
CA THR A 428 1.72 11.43 0.05
C THR A 428 0.97 12.73 0.28
N CYS A 429 -0.12 12.99 -0.45
CA CYS A 429 -0.95 14.16 -0.19
C CYS A 429 -1.66 14.16 1.17
N ASN A 430 -1.79 12.99 1.81
CA ASN A 430 -2.43 12.81 3.11
C ASN A 430 -1.43 12.53 4.24
N LEU A 431 -0.11 12.56 3.96
CA LEU A 431 0.92 12.33 4.98
C LEU A 431 1.26 13.61 5.75
N GLU A 432 1.67 13.42 7.01
CA GLU A 432 2.34 14.46 7.78
C GLU A 432 3.86 14.39 7.58
N PHE A 433 4.49 15.55 7.39
CA PHE A 433 5.93 15.68 7.22
C PHE A 433 6.54 16.51 8.36
N ILE A 434 7.72 16.11 8.84
CA ILE A 434 8.42 16.82 9.93
C ILE A 434 9.48 17.79 9.42
N GLU A 435 10.30 17.35 8.47
CA GLU A 435 11.39 18.11 7.87
C GLU A 435 11.63 17.60 6.46
N GLY A 436 11.64 18.51 5.48
CA GLY A 436 11.76 18.14 4.08
C GLY A 436 10.70 17.11 3.65
N ASN A 437 11.14 16.04 2.98
CA ASN A 437 10.27 14.95 2.54
C ASN A 437 10.24 13.77 3.51
N LYS A 438 10.65 13.97 4.77
CA LYS A 438 10.56 12.93 5.81
C LYS A 438 9.16 12.92 6.41
N ALA A 439 8.42 11.87 6.10
CA ALA A 439 7.10 11.62 6.66
C ALA A 439 7.17 11.26 8.15
N ILE A 440 6.01 11.30 8.82
CA ILE A 440 5.85 10.87 10.21
C ILE A 440 5.12 9.52 10.25
N VAL A 441 5.60 8.63 11.12
CA VAL A 441 4.91 7.39 11.48
C VAL A 441 4.60 7.42 12.97
N TYR A 442 3.37 7.11 13.35
CA TYR A 442 2.97 7.01 14.75
C TYR A 442 2.79 5.54 15.13
N SER A 443 3.64 5.06 16.05
CA SER A 443 3.56 3.71 16.59
C SER A 443 2.62 3.67 17.80
N SER A 444 1.68 2.73 17.80
CA SER A 444 0.69 2.61 18.88
C SER A 444 1.31 2.10 20.18
N LYS A 445 0.72 2.52 21.31
CA LYS A 445 1.12 2.05 22.63
C LYS A 445 0.95 0.54 22.76
N ASN A 446 1.94 -0.13 23.35
CA ASN A 446 2.08 -1.56 23.60
C ASN A 446 2.18 -2.42 22.33
N GLY A 447 1.27 -2.22 21.38
CA GLY A 447 1.13 -3.04 20.18
C GLY A 447 2.02 -2.63 19.01
N HIS A 448 2.60 -1.42 19.05
CA HIS A 448 3.54 -0.88 18.07
C HIS A 448 3.07 -0.75 16.61
N ALA A 449 1.83 -1.10 16.29
CA ALA A 449 1.20 -0.89 14.99
C ALA A 449 1.37 0.56 14.49
N SER A 450 1.57 0.70 13.19
CA SER A 450 1.91 1.96 12.54
C SER A 450 0.67 2.70 12.05
N PHE A 451 0.63 4.01 12.24
CA PHE A 451 -0.46 4.88 11.81
C PHE A 451 0.07 6.19 11.19
N PRO A 452 -0.63 6.76 10.18
CA PRO A 452 -0.25 8.02 9.53
C PRO A 452 -0.50 9.26 10.38
N HIS A 453 -1.42 9.18 11.34
CA HIS A 453 -1.86 10.29 12.17
C HIS A 453 -1.94 9.89 13.65
N PRO A 454 -1.82 10.84 14.59
CA PRO A 454 -2.10 10.56 15.99
C PRO A 454 -3.59 10.33 16.19
N GLY A 455 -3.97 9.43 17.10
CA GLY A 455 -5.37 9.14 17.34
C GLY A 455 -5.63 7.87 18.14
N ASN A 456 -6.91 7.58 18.26
CA ASN A 456 -7.44 6.36 18.85
C ASN A 456 -8.02 5.48 17.76
N PHE A 457 -7.32 4.42 17.40
CA PHE A 457 -7.68 3.49 16.35
C PHE A 457 -8.28 2.23 16.97
N LEU A 458 -9.34 1.70 16.35
CA LEU A 458 -10.05 0.52 16.83
C LEU A 458 -9.94 -0.59 15.80
N GLN A 459 -9.27 -1.68 16.17
CA GLN A 459 -9.25 -2.91 15.39
C GLN A 459 -10.40 -3.82 15.84
N GLY A 460 -11.53 -3.69 15.14
CA GLY A 460 -12.76 -4.43 15.44
C GLY A 460 -13.97 -3.81 14.74
N SER A 461 -15.18 -4.15 15.17
CA SER A 461 -16.41 -3.68 14.53
C SER A 461 -17.46 -3.27 15.57
N LEU A 462 -18.39 -2.41 15.15
CA LEU A 462 -19.51 -1.94 15.99
C LEU A 462 -19.07 -1.35 17.35
N GLY A 463 -17.91 -0.69 17.39
CA GLY A 463 -17.36 -0.08 18.61
C GLY A 463 -16.75 -1.08 19.60
N ILE A 464 -16.53 -2.33 19.19
CA ILE A 464 -15.88 -3.38 19.99
C ILE A 464 -14.62 -3.84 19.27
N GLY A 465 -13.45 -3.77 19.92
CA GLY A 465 -12.17 -4.08 19.27
C GLY A 465 -10.94 -3.85 20.14
N VAL A 466 -9.77 -4.25 19.63
CA VAL A 466 -8.48 -3.87 20.22
C VAL A 466 -8.23 -2.38 19.96
N ARG A 467 -7.95 -1.65 21.02
CA ARG A 467 -7.69 -0.21 20.99
C ARG A 467 -6.20 0.05 20.81
N ASN A 468 -5.88 0.83 19.80
CA ASN A 468 -4.54 1.32 19.49
C ASN A 468 -4.50 2.84 19.70
N ASP A 469 -3.67 3.30 20.65
CA ASP A 469 -3.46 4.73 20.91
C ASP A 469 -2.12 5.15 20.33
N ALA A 470 -2.13 6.06 19.36
CA ALA A 470 -0.93 6.57 18.70
C ALA A 470 -0.82 8.08 18.93
N ALA A 471 0.35 8.56 19.34
CA ALA A 471 0.56 9.98 19.64
C ALA A 471 2.03 10.38 19.51
N LYS A 472 2.26 11.66 19.18
CA LYS A 472 3.61 12.23 19.13
C LYS A 472 4.23 12.27 20.53
N SER A 473 5.52 11.96 20.63
CA SER A 473 6.26 12.07 21.89
C SER A 473 7.72 12.48 21.67
N LYS A 474 8.50 12.46 22.76
CA LYS A 474 9.97 12.59 22.72
C LYS A 474 10.70 11.29 22.39
N PHE A 475 10.00 10.16 22.38
CA PHE A 475 10.52 8.85 22.01
C PHE A 475 10.34 8.67 20.51
N TYR A 476 11.43 8.74 19.77
CA TYR A 476 11.39 8.57 18.32
C TYR A 476 12.65 7.89 17.80
N VAL A 477 12.50 7.30 16.61
CA VAL A 477 13.60 6.82 15.78
C VAL A 477 13.54 7.56 14.45
N ASP A 478 14.68 8.11 14.01
CA ASP A 478 14.83 8.64 12.65
C ASP A 478 15.39 7.51 11.77
N SER A 479 14.54 7.04 10.86
CA SER A 479 14.80 5.89 10.00
C SER A 479 15.90 6.13 8.97
N SER A 480 16.26 7.39 8.76
CA SER A 480 17.34 7.79 7.85
C SER A 480 18.74 7.70 8.47
N LEU A 481 18.86 7.50 9.80
CA LEU A 481 20.14 7.60 10.51
C LEU A 481 20.78 6.24 10.86
N LYS A 482 19.99 5.28 11.36
CA LYS A 482 20.48 3.96 11.80
C LYS A 482 19.65 2.87 11.15
N TYR A 483 20.21 2.24 10.13
CA TYR A 483 19.56 1.16 9.40
C TYR A 483 20.58 0.20 8.77
N GLU A 484 20.15 -1.03 8.55
CA GLU A 484 20.88 -2.07 7.84
C GLU A 484 20.03 -2.55 6.65
N VAL A 485 20.57 -2.51 5.43
CA VAL A 485 19.91 -3.13 4.27
C VAL A 485 20.17 -4.63 4.33
N VAL A 486 19.15 -5.40 4.67
CA VAL A 486 19.26 -6.84 4.93
C VAL A 486 18.90 -7.70 3.72
N ALA A 487 18.15 -7.15 2.76
CA ALA A 487 17.79 -7.84 1.53
C ALA A 487 17.49 -6.86 0.39
N ALA A 488 17.95 -7.19 -0.81
CA ALA A 488 17.66 -6.49 -2.07
C ALA A 488 17.94 -7.44 -3.25
N GLU A 489 17.10 -8.46 -3.41
CA GLU A 489 17.36 -9.62 -4.26
C GLU A 489 17.56 -9.27 -5.74
N TYR A 490 16.93 -8.18 -6.22
CA TYR A 490 17.05 -7.71 -7.60
C TYR A 490 18.47 -7.24 -7.97
N LEU A 491 19.31 -6.91 -6.99
CA LEU A 491 20.70 -6.53 -7.24
C LEU A 491 21.59 -7.75 -7.58
N GLY A 492 21.11 -8.96 -7.29
CA GLY A 492 21.78 -10.23 -7.58
C GLY A 492 22.96 -10.56 -6.66
N ASP A 493 23.48 -11.78 -6.82
CA ASP A 493 24.49 -12.41 -5.94
C ASP A 493 25.86 -11.71 -5.92
N ASN A 494 26.11 -10.83 -6.89
CA ASN A 494 27.39 -10.10 -7.01
C ASN A 494 27.46 -8.85 -6.12
N THR A 495 26.45 -8.60 -5.28
CA THR A 495 26.42 -7.43 -4.40
C THR A 495 26.94 -7.71 -2.99
N ILE A 496 27.23 -6.63 -2.27
CA ILE A 496 27.79 -6.65 -0.91
C ILE A 496 26.71 -6.99 0.13
N ILE A 497 25.42 -6.89 -0.22
CA ILE A 497 24.32 -7.20 0.70
C ILE A 497 24.29 -8.70 0.94
N ARG A 498 24.55 -9.09 2.18
CA ARG A 498 24.43 -10.46 2.64
C ARG A 498 23.29 -10.53 3.63
N GLU A 499 22.32 -11.39 3.34
CA GLU A 499 21.25 -11.65 4.30
C GLU A 499 21.86 -12.13 5.63
N PRO A 500 21.54 -11.47 6.75
CA PRO A 500 22.09 -11.86 8.04
C PRO A 500 21.49 -13.20 8.50
N ASN A 501 22.27 -13.99 9.26
CA ASN A 501 21.85 -15.34 9.69
C ASN A 501 20.51 -15.34 10.44
N TRP A 502 20.25 -14.33 11.28
CA TRP A 502 19.00 -14.21 12.01
C TRP A 502 17.78 -14.06 11.07
N LEU A 503 17.94 -13.48 9.89
CA LEU A 503 16.85 -13.33 8.93
C LEU A 503 16.43 -14.69 8.36
N GLN A 504 17.33 -15.69 8.39
CA GLN A 504 17.04 -17.06 8.00
C GLN A 504 16.41 -17.89 9.12
N TYR A 505 16.16 -17.33 10.30
CA TYR A 505 15.54 -18.06 11.40
C TYR A 505 14.01 -18.10 11.22
N MET A 506 13.52 -19.20 10.63
CA MET A 506 12.10 -19.42 10.27
C MET A 506 11.29 -20.14 11.37
N ARG A 507 11.56 -19.83 12.65
CA ARG A 507 10.89 -20.43 13.82
C ARG A 507 10.37 -19.33 14.72
N GLU A 508 9.71 -19.71 15.82
CA GLU A 508 9.08 -18.76 16.73
C GLU A 508 10.11 -17.78 17.35
N TRP A 509 9.85 -16.49 17.13
CA TRP A 509 10.48 -15.38 17.82
C TRP A 509 9.72 -15.13 19.11
N GLY A 510 9.68 -16.08 20.02
CA GLY A 510 8.94 -15.93 21.28
C GLY A 510 8.43 -17.28 21.78
N PRO A 511 8.28 -17.46 23.10
CA PRO A 511 7.67 -18.67 23.63
C PRO A 511 6.18 -18.69 23.31
N ARG A 512 5.63 -19.89 23.10
CA ARG A 512 4.18 -20.11 23.16
C ARG A 512 3.67 -19.89 24.58
N LEU A 513 2.78 -18.93 24.76
CA LEU A 513 2.19 -18.61 26.05
C LEU A 513 0.77 -19.14 26.10
N VAL A 514 0.58 -20.36 26.61
CA VAL A 514 -0.77 -20.86 26.92
C VAL A 514 -1.26 -20.11 28.16
N TYR A 515 -1.83 -18.93 27.96
CA TYR A 515 -2.64 -18.29 28.98
C TYR A 515 -3.95 -19.06 29.11
N ASP A 516 -4.50 -19.16 30.32
CA ASP A 516 -5.94 -19.33 30.47
C ASP A 516 -6.62 -17.98 30.17
N GLY A 517 -6.39 -17.45 28.96
CA GLY A 517 -6.90 -16.15 28.50
C GLY A 517 -8.42 -16.15 28.46
N ARG A 518 -9.03 -17.35 28.31
CA ARG A 518 -10.46 -17.57 28.50
C ARG A 518 -10.88 -17.21 29.92
N SER A 519 -10.19 -17.61 30.98
CA SER A 519 -10.61 -17.23 32.35
C SER A 519 -10.61 -15.71 32.64
N GLU A 520 -9.66 -14.94 32.10
CA GLU A 520 -9.64 -13.47 32.27
C GLU A 520 -10.77 -12.82 31.48
N LEU A 521 -11.00 -13.32 30.27
CA LEU A 521 -11.92 -12.72 29.33
C LEU A 521 -13.36 -13.18 29.56
N ASP A 522 -13.57 -14.42 30.01
CA ASP A 522 -14.84 -14.96 30.52
C ASP A 522 -15.30 -14.20 31.75
N LYS A 523 -14.39 -13.88 32.69
CA LYS A 523 -14.71 -13.00 33.84
C LYS A 523 -15.20 -11.63 33.37
N LEU A 524 -14.56 -11.06 32.35
CA LEU A 524 -15.00 -9.79 31.75
C LEU A 524 -16.35 -9.93 31.04
N ILE A 525 -16.54 -10.95 30.22
CA ILE A 525 -17.79 -11.24 29.50
C ILE A 525 -18.95 -11.40 30.49
N HIS A 526 -18.75 -12.09 31.61
CA HIS A 526 -19.77 -12.24 32.64
C HIS A 526 -20.18 -10.93 33.31
N LEU A 527 -19.34 -9.89 33.30
CA LEU A 527 -19.68 -8.56 33.81
C LEU A 527 -20.44 -7.70 32.79
N LEU A 528 -20.44 -8.08 31.51
CA LEU A 528 -21.10 -7.33 30.46
C LEU A 528 -22.61 -7.67 30.38
N PRO A 529 -23.47 -6.69 30.02
CA PRO A 529 -24.87 -6.96 29.69
C PRO A 529 -25.04 -8.03 28.62
N ILE A 530 -26.07 -8.88 28.77
CA ILE A 530 -26.30 -10.07 27.93
C ILE A 530 -26.28 -9.75 26.43
N PHE A 531 -26.82 -8.60 26.03
CA PHE A 531 -26.93 -8.19 24.63
C PHE A 531 -25.57 -7.85 23.97
N ILE A 532 -24.50 -7.61 24.72
CA ILE A 532 -23.15 -7.41 24.15
C ILE A 532 -22.19 -8.60 24.35
N ARG A 533 -22.53 -9.56 25.22
CA ARG A 533 -21.68 -10.74 25.50
C ARG A 533 -21.31 -11.51 24.25
N CYS A 534 -22.30 -11.89 23.45
CA CYS A 534 -22.07 -12.66 22.22
C CYS A 534 -21.21 -11.90 21.21
N SER A 535 -21.27 -10.56 21.19
CA SER A 535 -20.45 -9.74 20.29
C SER A 535 -18.98 -9.74 20.73
N VAL A 536 -18.72 -9.68 22.03
CA VAL A 536 -17.36 -9.76 22.60
C VAL A 536 -16.79 -11.18 22.47
N GLU A 537 -17.58 -12.21 22.76
CA GLU A 537 -17.19 -13.62 22.56
C GLU A 537 -16.80 -13.89 21.10
N ASN A 538 -17.61 -13.42 20.15
CA ASN A 538 -17.31 -13.56 18.72
C ASN A 538 -16.07 -12.79 18.28
N LEU A 539 -15.78 -11.63 18.87
CA LEU A 539 -14.56 -10.88 18.59
C LEU A 539 -13.32 -11.62 19.10
N VAL A 540 -13.39 -12.19 20.30
CA VAL A 540 -12.26 -12.89 20.93
C VAL A 540 -11.91 -14.15 20.17
N ASN A 541 -12.93 -14.88 19.70
CA ASN A 541 -12.73 -16.02 18.82
C ASN A 541 -12.11 -15.65 17.45
N LYS A 542 -12.08 -14.35 17.09
CA LYS A 542 -11.45 -13.81 15.89
C LYS A 542 -10.09 -13.18 16.16
N PHE A 543 -9.62 -13.13 17.42
CA PHE A 543 -8.28 -12.62 17.68
C PHE A 543 -7.22 -13.53 17.03
N PRO A 544 -6.19 -12.95 16.39
CA PRO A 544 -5.03 -13.70 15.92
C PRO A 544 -4.44 -14.59 17.03
N ALA A 545 -3.90 -15.74 16.62
CA ALA A 545 -3.33 -16.71 17.55
C ALA A 545 -2.21 -16.09 18.41
N GLU A 546 -1.47 -15.13 17.85
CA GLU A 546 -0.42 -14.35 18.51
C GLU A 546 -0.99 -13.49 19.66
N LEU A 547 -2.12 -12.80 19.43
CA LEU A 547 -2.82 -12.01 20.45
C LEU A 547 -3.37 -12.90 21.59
N CYS A 548 -3.73 -14.14 21.27
CA CYS A 548 -4.16 -15.15 22.24
C CYS A 548 -3.00 -15.87 22.96
N GLY A 549 -1.74 -15.64 22.56
CA GLY A 549 -0.55 -16.33 23.07
C GLY A 549 -0.40 -17.77 22.58
N GLU A 550 -1.24 -18.20 21.63
CA GLU A 550 -1.29 -19.58 21.15
C GLU A 550 -0.12 -19.96 20.22
N ALA A 551 0.69 -18.99 19.77
CA ALA A 551 1.98 -19.15 19.09
C ALA A 551 2.87 -17.92 19.35
N GLY A 552 4.20 -18.09 19.32
CA GLY A 552 5.12 -16.95 19.28
C GLY A 552 5.07 -16.25 17.91
N PRO A 553 5.38 -14.94 17.80
CA PRO A 553 5.43 -14.28 16.50
C PRO A 553 6.54 -14.90 15.64
N THR A 554 6.46 -14.67 14.33
CA THR A 554 7.47 -15.11 13.37
C THR A 554 8.34 -13.94 12.91
N GLY A 555 9.51 -14.26 12.38
CA GLY A 555 10.44 -13.25 11.86
C GLY A 555 9.92 -12.61 10.56
N PRO A 556 10.55 -11.50 10.12
CA PRO A 556 10.13 -10.76 8.93
C PRO A 556 9.95 -11.62 7.68
N LYS A 557 10.89 -12.55 7.43
CA LYS A 557 10.91 -13.37 6.20
C LYS A 557 9.83 -14.45 6.13
N GLU A 558 9.18 -14.78 7.25
CA GLU A 558 8.00 -15.67 7.26
C GLU A 558 6.69 -14.92 6.98
N LYS A 559 6.71 -13.58 7.02
CA LYS A 559 5.53 -12.77 6.70
C LYS A 559 5.26 -12.88 5.20
N ASN A 560 4.00 -13.09 4.82
CA ASN A 560 3.63 -13.30 3.41
C ASN A 560 3.93 -12.09 2.51
N ASN A 561 3.98 -10.89 3.08
CA ASN A 561 4.37 -9.65 2.41
C ASN A 561 5.89 -9.50 2.24
N TRP A 562 6.74 -10.42 2.75
CA TRP A 562 8.16 -10.40 2.43
C TRP A 562 8.35 -10.55 0.91
N PHE A 563 7.81 -11.63 0.34
CA PHE A 563 7.82 -11.88 -1.11
C PHE A 563 6.59 -11.29 -1.82
N GLY A 564 5.45 -11.22 -1.13
CA GLY A 564 4.20 -10.68 -1.66
C GLY A 564 4.11 -9.16 -1.62
N ASP A 565 2.95 -8.64 -2.03
CA ASP A 565 2.57 -7.24 -1.83
C ASP A 565 2.06 -7.02 -0.40
N GLU A 566 1.98 -5.76 0.03
CA GLU A 566 1.41 -5.40 1.32
C GLU A 566 -0.09 -5.76 1.40
N ARG A 567 -0.58 -6.06 2.60
CA ARG A 567 -1.97 -6.47 2.82
C ARG A 567 -2.91 -5.26 2.85
N TRP A 568 -3.99 -5.32 2.10
CA TRP A 568 -5.05 -4.31 2.09
C TRP A 568 -6.16 -4.66 3.08
#